data_AF-A0A1E7Q0J0-F1
#
_entry.id   AF-A0A1E7Q0J0-F1
#
_cell.length_a   1.000
_cell.length_b   1.000
_cell.length_c   1.000
_cell.angle_alpha   90.00
_cell.angle_beta   90.00
_cell.angle_gamma   90.00
#
_symmetry.space_group_name_H-M   'P 1'
#
loop_
_entity.id
_entity.type
_entity.pdbx_description
1 polymer ?
#
loop_
_entity_poly.entity_id
_entity_poly.type
_entity_poly.pdbx_seq_one_letter_code
_entity_poly.pdbx_strand_id
1 'polypeptide(L)'
;MNTAIKKTLLPALVLPLALGVQAASAAPVTSWAYSVGNTLILNDFSTGDGAVTGTGTNKLEWGTRPDQSSVEINDVAGNGLLTDGDPVAGGTFIHNNYVISLSDAALLSFDLVSMLTLTPEDPVGPAQTPLSTTFASFFKETPNVSGGCFDGSVSTCDDIFTVGDPEGLGGTPMDGGFEFSQSFSYDGYTYDVFLGIAGLTALSSEACAAAKAGEGCVGLITEEDQANSFDTSFRITARPVPEPGTLALLGLGLAGLGLVRRRNNSTA
;
A
#
# COMPACT_ATOMS: atom_id res chain seq x y z
N MET A 1 48.68 78.51 3.41
CA MET A 1 47.78 78.18 4.53
C MET A 1 46.84 77.08 4.08
N ASN A 2 46.91 75.94 4.79
CA ASN A 2 46.04 74.76 4.88
C ASN A 2 44.76 74.75 4.01
N THR A 3 44.36 73.65 3.37
CA THR A 3 44.07 72.36 4.05
C THR A 3 44.00 71.22 3.02
N ALA A 4 44.78 70.16 3.21
CA ALA A 4 44.66 68.90 2.46
C ALA A 4 43.77 67.93 3.27
N ILE A 5 42.61 67.57 2.74
CA ILE A 5 41.78 66.49 3.28
C ILE A 5 42.14 65.21 2.53
N LYS A 6 42.87 64.33 3.22
CA LYS A 6 43.15 62.96 2.78
C LYS A 6 41.85 62.16 2.74
N LYS A 7 41.47 61.63 1.59
CA LYS A 7 40.49 60.53 1.46
C LYS A 7 41.24 59.24 1.14
N THR A 8 41.41 58.43 2.17
CA THR A 8 41.91 57.05 2.11
C THR A 8 40.86 56.18 1.41
N LEU A 9 41.18 55.65 0.23
CA LEU A 9 40.40 54.60 -0.43
C LEU A 9 40.99 53.25 0.00
N LEU A 10 40.25 52.51 0.85
CA LEU A 10 40.50 51.09 1.06
C LEU A 10 40.07 50.32 -0.20
N PRO A 11 40.90 49.44 -0.78
CA PRO A 11 40.42 48.46 -1.74
C PRO A 11 39.77 47.31 -0.97
N ALA A 12 38.44 47.27 -0.95
CA ALA A 12 37.70 46.10 -0.49
C ALA A 12 37.88 44.97 -1.52
N LEU A 13 38.79 44.04 -1.22
CA LEU A 13 39.00 42.81 -1.96
C LEU A 13 37.76 41.91 -1.75
N VAL A 14 36.81 41.94 -2.68
CA VAL A 14 35.69 40.99 -2.71
C VAL A 14 36.21 39.68 -3.28
N LEU A 15 36.60 38.73 -2.42
CA LEU A 15 36.77 37.34 -2.82
C LEU A 15 35.40 36.78 -3.23
N PRO A 16 35.21 36.30 -4.47
CA PRO A 16 34.05 35.48 -4.77
C PRO A 16 34.27 34.12 -4.08
N LEU A 17 33.60 33.91 -2.94
CA LEU A 17 33.35 32.57 -2.43
C LEU A 17 32.46 31.88 -3.47
N ALA A 18 33.07 31.15 -4.39
CA ALA A 18 32.38 30.17 -5.23
C ALA A 18 32.00 28.98 -4.32
N LEU A 19 30.93 29.16 -3.53
CA LEU A 19 30.22 28.04 -2.93
C LEU A 19 29.55 27.29 -4.09
N GLY A 20 30.24 26.29 -4.62
CA GLY A 20 29.63 25.31 -5.50
C GLY A 20 28.50 24.64 -4.74
N VAL A 21 27.26 24.99 -5.07
CA VAL A 21 26.09 24.23 -4.64
C VAL A 21 26.19 22.90 -5.37
N GLN A 22 26.79 21.90 -4.72
CA GLN A 22 26.63 20.53 -5.17
C GLN A 22 25.17 20.17 -4.92
N ALA A 23 24.35 20.25 -5.97
CA ALA A 23 23.09 19.53 -5.98
C ALA A 23 23.45 18.05 -5.98
N ALA A 24 23.50 17.44 -4.79
CA ALA A 24 23.56 15.99 -4.67
C ALA A 24 22.19 15.47 -5.14
N SER A 25 22.04 15.22 -6.44
CA SER A 25 20.96 14.36 -6.91
C SER A 25 21.34 12.97 -6.44
N ALA A 26 20.62 12.44 -5.44
CA ALA A 26 20.79 11.05 -5.06
C ALA A 26 20.44 10.18 -6.28
N ALA A 27 21.08 9.01 -6.40
CA ALA A 27 20.60 8.00 -7.33
C ALA A 27 19.30 7.38 -6.78
N PRO A 28 18.39 6.89 -7.63
CA PRO A 28 17.25 6.13 -7.13
C PRO A 28 17.73 4.84 -6.47
N VAL A 29 16.98 4.37 -5.49
CA VAL A 29 17.11 3.02 -4.94
C VAL A 29 16.71 2.03 -6.01
N THR A 30 17.60 1.10 -6.33
CA THR A 30 17.44 0.10 -7.38
C THR A 30 16.98 -1.25 -6.82
N SER A 31 17.27 -1.53 -5.54
CA SER A 31 16.88 -2.77 -4.85
C SER A 31 16.40 -2.52 -3.43
N TRP A 32 15.39 -3.27 -3.01
CA TRP A 32 14.77 -3.18 -1.69
C TRP A 32 14.65 -4.54 -1.03
N ALA A 33 14.97 -4.58 0.26
CA ALA A 33 14.46 -5.60 1.16
C ALA A 33 13.04 -5.21 1.59
N TYR A 34 12.20 -6.21 1.81
CA TYR A 34 10.79 -6.03 2.10
C TYR A 34 10.31 -6.96 3.20
N SER A 35 9.31 -6.50 3.94
CA SER A 35 8.54 -7.30 4.90
C SER A 35 7.08 -6.88 4.83
N VAL A 36 6.19 -7.85 4.68
CA VAL A 36 4.73 -7.71 4.70
C VAL A 36 4.22 -8.43 5.93
N GLY A 37 3.66 -7.65 6.87
CA GLY A 37 2.95 -8.17 8.03
C GLY A 37 1.45 -7.98 7.85
N ASN A 38 0.66 -9.00 8.18
CA ASN A 38 -0.79 -8.99 8.07
C ASN A 38 -1.43 -9.17 9.44
N THR A 39 -2.55 -8.50 9.66
CA THR A 39 -3.31 -8.58 10.90
C THR A 39 -4.80 -8.52 10.61
N LEU A 40 -5.54 -9.47 11.16
CA LEU A 40 -6.98 -9.58 11.07
C LEU A 40 -7.60 -9.03 12.35
N ILE A 41 -8.40 -7.98 12.24
CA ILE A 41 -9.10 -7.35 13.36
C ILE A 41 -10.57 -7.69 13.26
N LEU A 42 -11.05 -8.55 14.17
CA LEU A 42 -12.46 -8.93 14.25
C LEU A 42 -13.33 -7.70 14.52
N ASN A 43 -14.34 -7.49 13.67
CA ASN A 43 -15.31 -6.40 13.81
C ASN A 43 -16.66 -6.92 14.33
N ASP A 44 -17.19 -8.00 13.75
CA ASP A 44 -18.50 -8.55 14.09
C ASP A 44 -18.57 -10.06 13.86
N PHE A 45 -19.42 -10.73 14.65
CA PHE A 45 -19.69 -12.16 14.55
C PHE A 45 -21.11 -12.48 15.05
N SER A 46 -21.70 -13.57 14.58
CA SER A 46 -23.06 -13.96 14.97
C SER A 46 -23.12 -14.48 16.40
N THR A 47 -24.28 -14.37 17.03
CA THR A 47 -24.53 -15.02 18.32
C THR A 47 -24.66 -16.53 18.13
N GLY A 48 -23.99 -17.32 18.98
CA GLY A 48 -24.06 -18.77 18.97
C GLY A 48 -23.18 -19.39 20.04
N ASP A 49 -23.01 -20.70 19.95
CA ASP A 49 -22.04 -21.47 20.73
C ASP A 49 -20.60 -21.19 20.24
N GLY A 50 -19.61 -21.37 21.11
CA GLY A 50 -18.21 -21.07 20.77
C GLY A 50 -17.93 -19.56 20.68
N ALA A 51 -16.86 -19.22 19.96
CA ALA A 51 -16.45 -17.84 19.72
C ALA A 51 -15.58 -17.75 18.46
N VAL A 52 -15.54 -16.57 17.83
CA VAL A 52 -14.50 -16.24 16.85
C VAL A 52 -13.23 -15.84 17.60
N THR A 53 -12.11 -16.46 17.25
CA THR A 53 -10.82 -16.27 17.93
C THR A 53 -9.72 -15.86 16.95
N GLY A 54 -8.59 -15.36 17.45
CA GLY A 54 -7.44 -14.98 16.64
C GLY A 54 -7.37 -13.51 16.22
N THR A 55 -8.28 -12.66 16.70
CA THR A 55 -8.21 -11.20 16.44
C THR A 55 -6.86 -10.62 16.88
N GLY A 56 -6.29 -9.75 16.05
CA GLY A 56 -4.93 -9.23 16.24
C GLY A 56 -3.81 -10.16 15.76
N THR A 57 -4.14 -11.26 15.08
CA THR A 57 -3.19 -12.18 14.44
C THR A 57 -3.45 -12.27 12.94
N ASN A 58 -2.71 -13.10 12.21
CA ASN A 58 -2.92 -13.34 10.79
C ASN A 58 -3.94 -14.45 10.48
N LYS A 59 -4.68 -14.93 11.49
CA LYS A 59 -5.69 -15.98 11.37
C LYS A 59 -6.91 -15.69 12.24
N LEU A 60 -8.11 -15.90 11.70
CA LEU A 60 -9.36 -15.98 12.45
C LEU A 60 -9.94 -17.38 12.32
N GLU A 61 -10.43 -17.93 13.43
CA GLU A 61 -11.05 -19.26 13.50
C GLU A 61 -12.39 -19.17 14.22
N TRP A 62 -13.40 -19.90 13.75
CA TRP A 62 -14.73 -19.99 14.36
C TRP A 62 -15.32 -21.40 14.22
N GLY A 63 -16.51 -21.61 14.79
CA GLY A 63 -17.06 -22.96 14.98
C GLY A 63 -16.52 -23.68 16.22
N THR A 64 -17.19 -24.75 16.62
CA THR A 64 -16.80 -25.59 17.77
C THR A 64 -16.05 -26.84 17.34
N ARG A 65 -14.94 -27.13 18.03
CA ARG A 65 -14.08 -28.30 17.74
C ARG A 65 -14.89 -29.62 17.73
N PRO A 66 -14.51 -30.60 16.89
CA PRO A 66 -13.27 -30.67 16.12
C PRO A 66 -13.24 -29.85 14.81
N ASP A 67 -14.39 -29.46 14.29
CA ASP A 67 -14.52 -28.83 12.98
C ASP A 67 -14.56 -27.30 13.13
N GLN A 68 -13.64 -26.58 12.49
CA GLN A 68 -13.53 -25.12 12.61
C GLN A 68 -13.17 -24.50 11.27
N SER A 69 -14.07 -23.65 10.75
CA SER A 69 -13.80 -22.77 9.61
C SER A 69 -12.79 -21.68 9.99
N SER A 70 -12.03 -21.20 9.01
CA SER A 70 -11.01 -20.19 9.25
C SER A 70 -10.66 -19.36 8.02
N VAL A 71 -10.21 -18.13 8.27
CA VAL A 71 -9.47 -17.33 7.29
C VAL A 71 -8.07 -17.04 7.80
N GLU A 72 -7.08 -17.12 6.93
CA GLU A 72 -5.69 -16.82 7.26
C GLU A 72 -4.96 -16.19 6.08
N ILE A 73 -3.92 -15.42 6.37
CA ILE A 73 -3.01 -14.89 5.36
C ILE A 73 -1.57 -14.96 5.86
N ASN A 74 -0.65 -15.38 5.00
CA ASN A 74 0.75 -15.51 5.37
C ASN A 74 1.50 -14.18 5.32
N ASP A 75 2.36 -13.95 6.30
CA ASP A 75 3.37 -12.90 6.26
C ASP A 75 4.52 -13.29 5.33
N VAL A 76 5.13 -12.30 4.68
CA VAL A 76 6.22 -12.53 3.72
C VAL A 76 7.34 -11.54 3.96
N ALA A 77 8.57 -12.02 3.96
CA ALA A 77 9.76 -11.16 3.97
C ALA A 77 10.75 -11.66 2.93
N GLY A 78 11.50 -10.73 2.33
CA GLY A 78 12.44 -11.04 1.28
C GLY A 78 13.33 -9.87 0.91
N ASN A 79 14.15 -10.11 -0.10
CA ASN A 79 15.20 -9.20 -0.58
C ASN A 79 15.09 -9.08 -2.10
N GLY A 80 15.75 -8.08 -2.68
CA GLY A 80 15.86 -8.00 -4.14
C GLY A 80 14.58 -7.63 -4.87
N LEU A 81 13.65 -6.91 -4.21
CA LEU A 81 12.60 -6.21 -4.95
C LEU A 81 13.26 -5.11 -5.77
N LEU A 82 13.29 -5.28 -7.09
CA LEU A 82 13.93 -4.35 -8.00
C LEU A 82 12.99 -3.20 -8.35
N THR A 83 13.50 -1.96 -8.27
CA THR A 83 12.80 -0.78 -8.78
C THR A 83 12.66 -0.88 -10.30
N ASP A 84 11.45 -0.64 -10.80
CA ASP A 84 11.06 -0.82 -12.19
C ASP A 84 11.25 -2.27 -12.70
N GLY A 85 11.30 -3.24 -11.77
CA GLY A 85 11.41 -4.67 -12.05
C GLY A 85 10.08 -5.41 -12.03
N ASP A 86 10.18 -6.74 -12.14
CA ASP A 86 9.02 -7.63 -12.06
C ASP A 86 8.41 -7.66 -10.65
N PRO A 87 7.09 -7.90 -10.52
CA PRO A 87 6.46 -8.09 -9.22
C PRO A 87 7.05 -9.27 -8.45
N VAL A 88 7.13 -9.12 -7.13
CA VAL A 88 7.43 -10.21 -6.18
C VAL A 88 6.14 -10.71 -5.53
N ALA A 89 6.14 -11.98 -5.11
CA ALA A 89 5.00 -12.56 -4.40
C ALA A 89 4.82 -11.94 -3.01
N GLY A 90 3.57 -11.67 -2.65
CA GLY A 90 3.13 -11.32 -1.31
C GLY A 90 2.52 -12.53 -0.59
N GLY A 91 1.67 -12.25 0.40
CA GLY A 91 0.94 -13.29 1.13
C GLY A 91 -0.18 -13.91 0.30
N THR A 92 -0.45 -15.18 0.56
CA THR A 92 -1.65 -15.89 0.08
C THR A 92 -2.68 -15.89 1.19
N PHE A 93 -3.88 -15.40 0.89
CA PHE A 93 -5.04 -15.52 1.76
C PHE A 93 -5.74 -16.84 1.49
N ILE A 94 -6.16 -17.54 2.53
CA ILE A 94 -6.85 -18.83 2.45
C ILE A 94 -8.12 -18.76 3.30
N HIS A 95 -9.23 -19.19 2.72
CA HIS A 95 -10.46 -19.52 3.41
C HIS A 95 -10.56 -21.05 3.47
N ASN A 96 -10.48 -21.63 4.67
CA ASN A 96 -10.73 -23.04 4.90
C ASN A 96 -12.17 -23.20 5.42
N ASN A 97 -13.04 -23.81 4.62
CA ASN A 97 -14.44 -23.96 4.94
C ASN A 97 -14.72 -25.39 5.45
N TYR A 98 -15.34 -25.51 6.62
CA TYR A 98 -15.71 -26.78 7.24
C TYR A 98 -17.17 -26.76 7.66
N VAL A 99 -17.79 -27.94 7.65
CA VAL A 99 -19.15 -28.10 8.20
C VAL A 99 -19.15 -27.84 9.71
N ILE A 100 -19.68 -26.69 10.12
CA ILE A 100 -19.89 -26.35 11.55
C ILE A 100 -21.36 -26.45 11.95
N SER A 101 -21.63 -26.43 13.27
CA SER A 101 -23.00 -26.47 13.77
C SER A 101 -23.77 -25.19 13.43
N LEU A 102 -25.05 -25.31 13.05
CA LEU A 102 -25.94 -24.15 12.89
C LEU A 102 -26.15 -23.35 14.20
N SER A 103 -25.79 -23.92 15.35
CA SER A 103 -25.81 -23.23 16.64
C SER A 103 -24.54 -22.45 16.92
N ASP A 104 -23.46 -22.65 16.16
CA ASP A 104 -22.17 -22.00 16.39
C ASP A 104 -22.19 -20.53 15.99
N ALA A 105 -21.40 -19.74 16.71
CA ALA A 105 -21.04 -18.39 16.32
C ALA A 105 -20.13 -18.43 15.08
N ALA A 106 -20.42 -17.58 14.11
CA ALA A 106 -19.71 -17.49 12.84
C ALA A 106 -19.22 -16.06 12.57
N LEU A 107 -18.11 -15.96 11.85
CA LEU A 107 -17.54 -14.68 11.43
C LEU A 107 -18.52 -13.91 10.55
N LEU A 108 -18.66 -12.60 10.78
CA LEU A 108 -19.48 -11.72 9.94
C LEU A 108 -18.63 -10.65 9.26
N SER A 109 -17.66 -10.07 9.96
CA SER A 109 -16.76 -9.08 9.37
C SER A 109 -15.47 -8.90 10.15
N PHE A 110 -14.44 -8.46 9.43
CA PHE A 110 -13.13 -8.13 9.99
C PHE A 110 -12.40 -7.13 9.08
N ASP A 111 -11.40 -6.46 9.62
CA ASP A 111 -10.46 -5.67 8.85
C ASP A 111 -9.18 -6.48 8.63
N LEU A 112 -8.78 -6.67 7.36
CA LEU A 112 -7.44 -7.16 7.01
C LEU A 112 -6.53 -5.95 6.85
N VAL A 113 -5.62 -5.78 7.81
CA VAL A 113 -4.57 -4.75 7.78
C VAL A 113 -3.29 -5.37 7.25
N SER A 114 -2.83 -4.92 6.08
CA SER A 114 -1.55 -5.33 5.50
C SER A 114 -0.55 -4.18 5.56
N MET A 115 0.63 -4.46 6.10
CA MET A 115 1.69 -3.48 6.34
C MET A 115 2.97 -3.88 5.61
N LEU A 116 3.35 -3.09 4.61
CA LEU A 116 4.58 -3.25 3.85
C LEU A 116 5.67 -2.32 4.39
N THR A 117 6.79 -2.89 4.82
CA THR A 117 8.02 -2.18 5.15
C THR A 117 9.03 -2.40 4.03
N LEU A 118 9.62 -1.31 3.53
CA LEU A 118 10.66 -1.34 2.50
C LEU A 118 11.97 -0.78 3.06
N THR A 119 13.07 -1.48 2.85
CA THR A 119 14.42 -1.07 3.28
C THR A 119 15.34 -1.03 2.06
N PRO A 120 15.92 0.14 1.70
CA PRO A 120 16.86 0.25 0.60
C PRO A 120 18.09 -0.67 0.78
N GLU A 121 18.36 -1.51 -0.22
CA GLU A 121 19.56 -2.35 -0.30
C GLU A 121 20.63 -1.72 -1.19
N ASP A 122 20.23 -1.03 -2.26
CA ASP A 122 21.15 -0.34 -3.17
C ASP A 122 20.57 0.99 -3.67
N PRO A 123 21.15 2.15 -3.32
CA PRO A 123 22.14 2.29 -2.25
C PRO A 123 21.53 1.95 -0.88
N VAL A 124 22.35 1.40 0.03
CA VAL A 124 21.91 1.07 1.40
C VAL A 124 21.43 2.33 2.12
N GLY A 125 20.25 2.24 2.73
CA GLY A 125 19.62 3.34 3.46
C GLY A 125 18.69 2.87 4.58
N PRO A 126 18.17 3.80 5.41
CA PRO A 126 17.19 3.48 6.43
C PRO A 126 15.88 2.95 5.82
N ALA A 127 15.21 2.08 6.57
CA ALA A 127 13.86 1.62 6.26
C ALA A 127 12.89 2.80 6.13
N GLN A 128 11.97 2.68 5.18
CA GLN A 128 10.88 3.64 5.02
C GLN A 128 9.84 3.47 6.12
N THR A 129 9.06 4.53 6.33
CA THR A 129 7.81 4.42 7.07
C THR A 129 6.95 3.34 6.41
N PRO A 130 6.43 2.36 7.17
CA PRO A 130 5.60 1.32 6.61
C PRO A 130 4.37 1.87 5.88
N LEU A 131 4.07 1.29 4.72
CA LEU A 131 2.84 1.54 3.97
C LEU A 131 1.77 0.58 4.48
N SER A 132 0.58 1.08 4.78
CA SER A 132 -0.51 0.28 5.35
C SER A 132 -1.74 0.37 4.46
N THR A 133 -2.35 -0.78 4.17
CA THR A 133 -3.64 -0.88 3.50
C THR A 133 -4.59 -1.69 4.36
N THR A 134 -5.81 -1.19 4.53
CA THR A 134 -6.85 -1.89 5.28
C THR A 134 -7.98 -2.27 4.33
N PHE A 135 -8.30 -3.56 4.30
CA PHE A 135 -9.41 -4.11 3.54
C PHE A 135 -10.55 -4.47 4.49
N ALA A 136 -11.64 -3.71 4.41
CA ALA A 136 -12.88 -4.07 5.07
C ALA A 136 -13.44 -5.35 4.43
N SER A 137 -13.54 -6.40 5.23
CA SER A 137 -13.89 -7.74 4.78
C SER A 137 -15.17 -8.22 5.44
N PHE A 138 -15.98 -8.94 4.67
CA PHE A 138 -17.27 -9.46 5.09
C PHE A 138 -17.31 -10.96 4.85
N PHE A 139 -18.05 -11.64 5.72
CA PHE A 139 -18.15 -13.09 5.68
C PHE A 139 -19.59 -13.54 5.88
N LYS A 140 -19.94 -14.64 5.22
CA LYS A 140 -21.21 -15.33 5.39
C LYS A 140 -20.99 -16.82 5.46
N GLU A 141 -21.04 -17.35 6.67
CA GLU A 141 -21.32 -18.77 6.89
C GLU A 141 -22.80 -19.02 6.56
N THR A 142 -23.03 -19.89 5.59
CA THR A 142 -24.35 -20.20 5.09
C THR A 142 -24.93 -21.43 5.78
N PRO A 143 -26.26 -21.54 5.91
CA PRO A 143 -26.84 -22.80 6.33
C PRO A 143 -26.59 -23.87 5.26
N ASN A 144 -25.97 -24.99 5.65
CA ASN A 144 -25.63 -26.10 4.76
C ASN A 144 -26.85 -26.86 4.21
N VAL A 145 -27.62 -26.21 3.32
CA VAL A 145 -28.89 -26.70 2.78
C VAL A 145 -28.85 -26.78 1.26
N SER A 146 -29.51 -27.80 0.71
CA SER A 146 -29.61 -27.95 -0.75
C SER A 146 -30.69 -27.06 -1.35
N GLY A 147 -30.33 -26.27 -2.36
CA GLY A 147 -31.27 -25.50 -3.18
C GLY A 147 -31.79 -24.22 -2.51
N GLY A 148 -31.99 -23.16 -3.31
CA GLY A 148 -32.47 -21.86 -2.82
C GLY A 148 -31.41 -20.96 -2.18
N CYS A 149 -30.13 -21.22 -2.47
CA CYS A 149 -29.01 -20.35 -2.10
C CYS A 149 -28.92 -19.12 -3.04
N PHE A 150 -27.85 -18.34 -2.90
CA PHE A 150 -27.53 -17.23 -3.79
C PHE A 150 -26.96 -17.72 -5.14
N ASP A 151 -27.00 -16.87 -6.16
CA ASP A 151 -26.43 -17.17 -7.48
C ASP A 151 -24.90 -17.26 -7.42
N GLY A 152 -24.34 -18.32 -7.99
CA GLY A 152 -22.92 -18.66 -7.91
C GLY A 152 -22.58 -19.78 -6.92
N SER A 153 -23.51 -20.17 -6.03
CA SER A 153 -23.36 -21.38 -5.24
C SER A 153 -23.65 -22.63 -6.08
N VAL A 154 -22.79 -23.64 -5.96
CA VAL A 154 -22.81 -24.89 -6.71
C VAL A 154 -23.00 -26.13 -5.83
N SER A 155 -22.89 -26.00 -4.50
CA SER A 155 -23.07 -27.11 -3.54
C SER A 155 -24.23 -26.87 -2.54
N THR A 156 -24.11 -27.34 -1.29
CA THR A 156 -25.11 -27.21 -0.21
C THR A 156 -25.12 -25.83 0.42
N CYS A 157 -25.29 -24.78 -0.38
CA CYS A 157 -24.97 -23.39 -0.04
C CYS A 157 -23.51 -23.22 0.34
N ASP A 158 -22.76 -22.56 -0.52
CA ASP A 158 -21.33 -22.32 -0.31
C ASP A 158 -21.12 -21.04 0.48
N ASP A 159 -20.02 -20.97 1.20
CA ASP A 159 -19.71 -19.85 2.06
C ASP A 159 -19.03 -18.72 1.32
N ILE A 160 -19.28 -17.50 1.80
CA ILE A 160 -18.89 -16.28 1.08
C ILE A 160 -17.88 -15.50 1.91
N PHE A 161 -16.71 -15.25 1.32
CA PHE A 161 -15.79 -14.21 1.76
C PHE A 161 -15.83 -13.06 0.75
N THR A 162 -15.89 -11.81 1.20
CA THR A 162 -15.83 -10.65 0.30
C THR A 162 -14.97 -9.52 0.84
N VAL A 163 -14.35 -8.79 -0.09
CA VAL A 163 -13.84 -7.44 0.13
C VAL A 163 -14.90 -6.49 -0.38
N GLY A 164 -15.38 -5.59 0.49
CA GLY A 164 -16.64 -4.87 0.28
C GLY A 164 -16.71 -4.06 -1.02
N ASP A 165 -15.77 -3.15 -1.23
CA ASP A 165 -15.70 -2.27 -2.40
C ASP A 165 -14.23 -1.98 -2.75
N PRO A 166 -13.57 -2.86 -3.53
CA PRO A 166 -12.17 -2.66 -3.89
C PRO A 166 -11.95 -1.40 -4.74
N GLU A 167 -12.92 -0.99 -5.57
CA GLU A 167 -12.81 0.24 -6.38
C GLU A 167 -12.89 1.50 -5.50
N GLY A 168 -13.78 1.51 -4.51
CA GLY A 168 -13.86 2.55 -3.49
C GLY A 168 -12.59 2.70 -2.65
N LEU A 169 -11.81 1.62 -2.52
CA LEU A 169 -10.47 1.62 -1.91
C LEU A 169 -9.36 2.08 -2.89
N GLY A 170 -9.71 2.50 -4.10
CA GLY A 170 -8.78 2.93 -5.15
C GLY A 170 -8.20 1.76 -5.97
N GLY A 171 -8.79 0.57 -5.86
CA GLY A 171 -8.43 -0.60 -6.65
C GLY A 171 -8.83 -0.42 -8.10
N THR A 172 -7.92 -0.69 -9.02
CA THR A 172 -8.18 -0.73 -10.45
C THR A 172 -8.36 -2.19 -10.87
N PRO A 173 -9.47 -2.58 -11.52
CA PRO A 173 -9.64 -3.93 -12.01
C PRO A 173 -8.50 -4.35 -12.97
N MET A 174 -8.02 -5.58 -12.81
CA MET A 174 -7.11 -6.25 -13.74
C MET A 174 -7.70 -7.62 -14.13
N ASP A 175 -7.07 -8.29 -15.10
CA ASP A 175 -7.50 -9.63 -15.49
C ASP A 175 -7.40 -10.59 -14.29
N GLY A 176 -8.54 -11.10 -13.81
CA GLY A 176 -8.62 -11.99 -12.65
C GLY A 176 -8.30 -11.35 -11.30
N GLY A 177 -8.39 -10.02 -11.14
CA GLY A 177 -8.05 -9.38 -9.87
C GLY A 177 -8.13 -7.86 -9.80
N PHE A 178 -7.41 -7.27 -8.84
CA PHE A 178 -7.33 -5.81 -8.61
C PHE A 178 -5.90 -5.35 -8.36
N GLU A 179 -5.60 -4.12 -8.74
CA GLU A 179 -4.34 -3.45 -8.43
C GLU A 179 -4.58 -2.15 -7.64
N PHE A 180 -3.85 -1.98 -6.54
CA PHE A 180 -3.86 -0.79 -5.69
C PHE A 180 -2.51 -0.10 -5.79
N SER A 181 -2.48 1.23 -5.65
CA SER A 181 -1.22 1.97 -5.65
C SER A 181 -1.08 2.91 -4.45
N GLN A 182 0.13 3.00 -3.92
CA GLN A 182 0.52 3.96 -2.90
C GLN A 182 1.86 4.58 -3.28
N SER A 183 2.05 5.86 -2.96
CA SER A 183 3.30 6.56 -3.27
C SER A 183 3.97 7.12 -2.02
N PHE A 184 5.30 7.12 -2.01
CA PHE A 184 6.10 7.81 -1.00
C PHE A 184 7.29 8.51 -1.66
N SER A 185 7.86 9.50 -0.97
CA SER A 185 9.07 10.18 -1.43
C SER A 185 10.28 9.73 -0.61
N TYR A 186 11.37 9.39 -1.29
CA TYR A 186 12.63 9.02 -0.67
C TYR A 186 13.81 9.53 -1.50
N ASP A 187 14.73 10.24 -0.85
CA ASP A 187 15.95 10.79 -1.46
C ASP A 187 15.77 11.46 -2.83
N GLY A 188 14.73 12.29 -2.95
CA GLY A 188 14.48 13.06 -4.18
C GLY A 188 13.79 12.28 -5.30
N TYR A 189 13.30 11.06 -5.04
CA TYR A 189 12.42 10.30 -5.93
C TYR A 189 11.08 10.08 -5.28
N THR A 190 10.03 10.03 -6.09
CA THR A 190 8.75 9.44 -5.71
C THR A 190 8.76 8.00 -6.19
N TYR A 191 8.49 7.09 -5.25
CA TYR A 191 8.28 5.68 -5.53
C TYR A 191 6.79 5.38 -5.48
N ASP A 192 6.30 4.62 -6.46
CA ASP A 192 4.95 4.08 -6.47
C ASP A 192 5.03 2.58 -6.25
N VAL A 193 4.36 2.11 -5.20
CA VAL A 193 4.20 0.70 -4.91
C VAL A 193 2.83 0.28 -5.43
N PHE A 194 2.81 -0.79 -6.22
CA PHE A 194 1.60 -1.40 -6.73
C PHE A 194 1.38 -2.74 -6.04
N LEU A 195 0.22 -2.92 -5.40
CA LEU A 195 -0.23 -4.17 -4.80
C LEU A 195 -1.24 -4.82 -5.75
N GLY A 196 -0.89 -5.96 -6.33
CA GLY A 196 -1.80 -6.80 -7.11
C GLY A 196 -2.44 -7.86 -6.22
N ILE A 197 -3.74 -8.09 -6.41
CA ILE A 197 -4.52 -9.16 -5.80
C ILE A 197 -5.12 -10.00 -6.91
N ALA A 198 -4.72 -11.25 -7.04
CA ALA A 198 -5.19 -12.18 -8.06
C ALA A 198 -6.04 -13.29 -7.45
N GLY A 199 -7.13 -13.67 -8.12
CA GLY A 199 -8.06 -14.70 -7.65
C GLY A 199 -9.30 -14.17 -6.94
N LEU A 200 -9.51 -12.85 -6.91
CA LEU A 200 -10.78 -12.25 -6.51
C LEU A 200 -11.60 -11.87 -7.74
N THR A 201 -12.84 -12.36 -7.79
CA THR A 201 -13.78 -12.07 -8.88
C THR A 201 -14.98 -11.32 -8.35
N ALA A 202 -15.63 -10.54 -9.23
CA ALA A 202 -16.93 -9.94 -8.93
C ALA A 202 -17.93 -11.03 -8.55
N LEU A 203 -18.66 -10.82 -7.46
CA LEU A 203 -19.71 -11.71 -7.00
C LEU A 203 -21.08 -11.23 -7.50
N SER A 204 -22.07 -12.12 -7.47
CA SER A 204 -23.45 -11.76 -7.76
C SER A 204 -23.98 -10.76 -6.73
N SER A 205 -24.98 -9.96 -7.12
CA SER A 205 -25.68 -9.05 -6.19
C SER A 205 -26.23 -9.77 -4.97
N GLU A 206 -26.73 -10.98 -5.17
CA GLU A 206 -27.29 -11.87 -4.15
C GLU A 206 -26.21 -12.33 -3.17
N ALA A 207 -25.03 -12.70 -3.66
CA ALA A 207 -23.89 -13.08 -2.81
C ALA A 207 -23.41 -11.89 -1.98
N CYS A 208 -23.24 -10.71 -2.61
CA CYS A 208 -22.85 -9.50 -1.88
C CYS A 208 -23.87 -9.14 -0.80
N ALA A 209 -25.17 -9.20 -1.12
CA ALA A 209 -26.24 -8.95 -0.16
C ALA A 209 -26.26 -9.99 0.98
N ALA A 210 -26.02 -11.27 0.68
CA ALA A 210 -25.96 -12.34 1.68
C ALA A 210 -24.81 -12.13 2.67
N ALA A 211 -23.65 -11.66 2.20
CA ALA A 211 -22.51 -11.25 3.02
C ALA A 211 -22.69 -9.88 3.70
N LYS A 212 -23.78 -9.17 3.44
CA LYS A 212 -24.01 -7.77 3.87
C LYS A 212 -22.89 -6.82 3.40
N ALA A 213 -22.27 -7.14 2.27
CA ALA A 213 -21.32 -6.29 1.59
C ALA A 213 -22.03 -5.28 0.68
N GLY A 214 -21.30 -4.26 0.21
CA GLY A 214 -21.80 -3.32 -0.79
C GLY A 214 -22.08 -3.99 -2.14
N GLU A 215 -22.90 -3.35 -2.98
CA GLU A 215 -23.07 -3.78 -4.37
C GLU A 215 -21.73 -3.76 -5.12
N GLY A 216 -21.50 -4.75 -5.98
CA GLY A 216 -20.23 -4.85 -6.73
C GLY A 216 -19.06 -5.42 -5.93
N CYS A 217 -19.33 -6.06 -4.78
CA CYS A 217 -18.29 -6.71 -3.99
C CYS A 217 -17.55 -7.81 -4.79
N VAL A 218 -16.32 -8.08 -4.36
CA VAL A 218 -15.49 -9.14 -4.93
C VAL A 218 -15.05 -10.10 -3.84
N GLY A 219 -14.83 -11.35 -4.18
CA GLY A 219 -14.62 -12.34 -3.13
C GLY A 219 -14.39 -13.75 -3.63
N LEU A 220 -14.56 -14.68 -2.69
CA LEU A 220 -14.49 -16.12 -2.86
C LEU A 220 -15.83 -16.74 -2.46
N ILE A 221 -16.25 -17.76 -3.19
CA ILE A 221 -17.35 -18.65 -2.82
C ILE A 221 -16.74 -20.03 -2.62
N THR A 222 -16.84 -20.57 -1.41
CA THR A 222 -16.11 -21.78 -1.00
C THR A 222 -17.04 -22.89 -0.60
N GLU A 223 -16.95 -24.03 -1.29
CA GLU A 223 -17.69 -25.24 -0.97
C GLU A 223 -17.31 -25.78 0.43
N GLU A 224 -18.25 -26.45 1.09
CA GLU A 224 -18.01 -27.15 2.35
C GLU A 224 -16.88 -28.19 2.22
N ASP A 225 -16.05 -28.30 3.26
CA ASP A 225 -14.87 -29.17 3.32
C ASP A 225 -13.82 -28.88 2.21
N GLN A 226 -13.82 -27.67 1.65
CA GLN A 226 -12.83 -27.19 0.68
C GLN A 226 -12.11 -25.94 1.18
N ALA A 227 -11.07 -25.55 0.43
CA ALA A 227 -10.39 -24.29 0.62
C ALA A 227 -10.28 -23.51 -0.69
N ASN A 228 -10.51 -22.20 -0.63
CA ASN A 228 -10.15 -21.28 -1.70
C ASN A 228 -9.13 -20.26 -1.20
N SER A 229 -8.40 -19.69 -2.15
CA SER A 229 -7.35 -18.72 -1.86
C SER A 229 -7.29 -17.63 -2.93
N PHE A 230 -6.73 -16.49 -2.55
CA PHE A 230 -6.27 -15.48 -3.49
C PHE A 230 -4.83 -15.11 -3.15
N ASP A 231 -4.07 -14.73 -4.17
CA ASP A 231 -2.65 -14.40 -4.05
C ASP A 231 -2.46 -12.89 -4.13
N THR A 232 -1.48 -12.40 -3.37
CA THR A 232 -1.03 -11.01 -3.48
C THR A 232 0.36 -10.95 -4.11
N SER A 233 0.67 -9.84 -4.78
CA SER A 233 1.98 -9.53 -5.31
C SER A 233 2.22 -8.03 -5.25
N PHE A 234 3.47 -7.59 -5.30
CA PHE A 234 3.75 -6.17 -5.39
C PHE A 234 4.99 -5.86 -6.21
N ARG A 235 4.97 -4.69 -6.84
CA ARG A 235 6.11 -4.10 -7.55
C ARG A 235 6.28 -2.65 -7.13
N ILE A 236 7.43 -2.07 -7.47
CA ILE A 236 7.74 -0.68 -7.19
C ILE A 236 8.33 -0.01 -8.42
N THR A 237 7.94 1.23 -8.69
CA THR A 237 8.53 2.08 -9.73
C THR A 237 9.05 3.38 -9.16
N ALA A 238 9.97 4.05 -9.84
CA ALA A 238 10.51 5.33 -9.38
C ALA A 238 10.44 6.43 -10.44
N ARG A 239 10.19 7.67 -9.97
CA ARG A 239 10.33 8.88 -10.79
C ARG A 239 11.01 10.00 -10.00
N PRO A 240 11.85 10.83 -10.63
CA PRO A 240 12.47 11.95 -9.94
C PRO A 240 11.42 12.95 -9.45
N VAL A 241 11.57 13.46 -8.23
CA VAL A 241 10.77 14.58 -7.71
C VAL A 241 11.21 15.84 -8.43
N PRO A 242 10.31 16.60 -9.09
CA PRO A 242 10.66 17.86 -9.71
C PRO A 242 11.31 18.79 -8.68
N GLU A 243 12.53 19.24 -8.96
CA GLU A 243 13.22 20.17 -8.07
C GLU A 243 12.35 21.41 -7.86
N PRO A 244 12.24 21.93 -6.62
CA PRO A 244 11.60 23.20 -6.38
C PRO A 244 12.22 24.25 -7.31
N GLY A 245 11.43 25.20 -7.83
CA GLY A 245 11.91 26.27 -8.72
C GLY A 245 12.98 27.20 -8.12
N THR A 246 13.62 26.84 -7.01
CA THR A 246 14.75 27.52 -6.39
C THR A 246 15.95 27.61 -7.32
N LEU A 247 16.20 26.65 -8.21
CA LEU A 247 17.21 26.82 -9.28
C LEU A 247 16.81 27.92 -10.27
N ALA A 248 15.53 27.99 -10.64
CA ALA A 248 15.03 29.08 -11.48
C ALA A 248 15.13 30.43 -10.75
N LEU A 249 14.80 30.49 -9.45
CA LEU A 249 14.92 31.69 -8.63
C LEU A 249 16.37 32.11 -8.39
N LEU A 250 17.29 31.16 -8.19
CA LEU A 250 18.73 31.43 -8.09
C LEU A 250 19.27 31.94 -9.42
N GLY A 251 18.88 31.30 -10.53
CA GLY A 251 19.22 31.75 -11.89
C GLY A 251 18.72 33.16 -12.17
N LEU A 252 17.47 33.47 -11.83
CA LEU A 252 16.88 34.79 -11.95
C LEU A 252 17.53 35.81 -11.01
N GLY A 253 17.86 35.41 -9.78
CA GLY A 253 18.58 36.23 -8.81
C GLY A 253 19.97 36.63 -9.32
N LEU A 254 20.74 35.66 -9.81
CA LEU A 254 22.07 35.89 -10.39
C LEU A 254 22.01 36.74 -11.67
N ALA A 255 21.03 36.48 -12.54
CA ALA A 255 20.79 37.32 -13.72
C ALA A 255 20.44 38.78 -13.32
N GLY A 256 19.61 38.95 -12.30
CA GLY A 256 19.29 40.26 -11.72
C GLY A 256 20.52 40.99 -11.17
N LEU A 257 21.38 40.31 -10.41
CA LEU A 257 22.64 40.85 -9.90
C LEU A 257 23.62 41.22 -11.03
N GLY A 258 23.68 40.43 -12.09
CA GLY A 258 24.50 40.71 -13.29
C GLY A 258 24.07 41.99 -14.01
N LEU A 259 22.75 42.21 -14.15
CA LEU A 259 22.19 43.42 -14.76
C LEU A 259 22.46 44.67 -13.91
N VAL A 260 22.38 44.57 -12.58
CA VAL A 260 22.69 45.68 -11.66
C VAL A 260 24.16 46.08 -11.73
N ARG A 261 25.09 45.11 -11.77
CA ARG A 261 26.53 45.39 -11.90
C ARG A 261 26.88 46.10 -13.21
N ARG A 262 26.20 45.75 -14.30
CA ARG A 262 26.43 46.37 -15.62
C ARG A 262 25.99 47.84 -15.66
N ARG A 263 24.94 48.21 -14.91
CA ARG A 263 24.48 49.60 -14.80
C ARG A 263 25.48 50.49 -14.05
N ASN A 264 26.16 49.97 -13.02
CA ASN A 264 27.11 50.75 -12.24
C ASN A 264 28.45 50.99 -12.95
N ASN A 265 28.82 50.15 -13.93
CA ASN A 265 30.05 50.32 -14.71
C ASN A 265 29.90 51.24 -15.94
N SER A 266 28.69 51.71 -16.27
CA SER A 266 28.44 52.61 -17.42
C SER A 266 28.39 54.10 -17.06
N THR A 267 28.77 54.47 -15.83
CA THR A 267 28.78 55.86 -15.32
C THR A 267 30.17 56.33 -14.87
N ALA A 268 31.24 55.87 -15.53
CA ALA A 268 32.59 56.41 -15.40
C ALA A 268 33.09 56.88 -16.76
#